data_AF-A0A2M8N913-F1
#
_entry.id   AF-A0A2M8N913-F1
#
_cell.length_a   1.000
_cell.length_b   1.000
_cell.length_c   1.000
_cell.angle_alpha   90.00
_cell.angle_beta   90.00
_cell.angle_gamma   90.00
#
_symmetry.space_group_name_H-M   'P 1'
#
loop_
_entity.id
_entity.type
_entity.pdbx_description
1 polymer ?
#
loop_
_entity_poly.entity_id
_entity_poly.type
_entity_poly.pdbx_seq_one_letter_code
_entity_poly.pdbx_strand_id
1 'polypeptide(L)'
;MLDNQKAISAPGTFLQNPRYMSVFYKEGYTDIEMEAGPYLSSIYEAHRPKRHPQNEIVTLHAVPFDVGFLHYASDTPMGRGHNLGSSNLSYAGVDPTYATAIAILRRILEQEADRIRHKPKRHIIAGNGVEQHLE
;
A
#
# COMPACT_ATOMS: atom_id res chain seq x y z
N MET A 1 -3.01 15.83 8.64
CA MET A 1 -3.10 14.68 7.71
C MET A 1 -4.57 14.55 7.31
N LEU A 2 -4.88 14.18 6.07
CA LEU A 2 -6.25 13.84 5.68
C LEU A 2 -6.49 12.38 6.04
N ASP A 3 -7.34 12.14 7.04
CA ASP A 3 -7.75 10.80 7.47
C ASP A 3 -9.06 10.38 6.76
N ASN A 4 -9.36 9.08 6.69
CA ASN A 4 -10.55 8.52 6.01
C ASN A 4 -10.70 8.89 4.52
N GLN A 5 -9.58 9.00 3.81
CA GLN A 5 -9.61 9.23 2.36
C GLN A 5 -10.17 8.02 1.61
N LYS A 6 -10.93 8.29 0.55
CA LYS A 6 -11.40 7.30 -0.40
C LYS A 6 -10.67 7.50 -1.73
N ALA A 7 -10.08 6.43 -2.23
CA ALA A 7 -9.37 6.40 -3.51
C ALA A 7 -10.07 5.47 -4.50
N ILE A 8 -9.90 5.74 -5.79
CA ILE A 8 -10.26 4.81 -6.86
C ILE A 8 -9.03 4.38 -7.65
N SER A 9 -9.02 3.12 -8.08
CA SER A 9 -8.03 2.57 -8.99
C SER A 9 -8.61 2.50 -10.40
N ALA A 10 -8.03 3.24 -11.34
CA ALA A 10 -8.44 3.25 -12.74
C ALA A 10 -7.44 2.45 -13.59
N PRO A 11 -7.87 1.71 -14.63
CA PRO A 11 -6.97 0.98 -15.52
C PRO A 11 -6.13 1.88 -16.45
N GLY A 12 -6.34 3.21 -16.40
CA GLY A 12 -5.58 4.17 -17.18
C GLY A 12 -6.19 5.56 -17.23
N THR A 13 -5.41 6.52 -17.71
CA THR A 13 -5.78 7.95 -17.78
C THR A 13 -6.95 8.24 -18.72
N PHE A 14 -7.19 7.40 -19.73
CA PHE A 14 -8.30 7.56 -20.67
C PHE A 14 -9.67 7.57 -19.99
N LEU A 15 -9.82 6.82 -18.89
CA LEU A 15 -11.09 6.76 -18.15
C LEU A 15 -11.28 7.94 -17.17
N GLN A 16 -10.28 8.82 -17.01
CA GLN A 16 -10.35 9.98 -16.11
C GLN A 16 -11.06 11.19 -16.73
N ASN A 17 -12.15 10.97 -17.47
CA ASN A 17 -12.91 12.08 -18.08
C ASN A 17 -13.86 12.76 -17.08
N PRO A 18 -14.22 14.05 -17.30
CA PRO A 18 -15.06 14.82 -16.37
C PRO A 18 -16.39 14.17 -16.01
N ARG A 19 -17.05 13.57 -16.99
CA ARG A 19 -18.38 12.98 -16.80
C ARG A 19 -18.30 11.79 -15.84
N TYR A 20 -17.34 10.90 -16.05
CA TYR A 20 -17.13 9.73 -15.22
C TYR A 20 -16.61 10.11 -13.83
N MET A 21 -15.64 11.02 -13.75
CA MET A 21 -15.06 11.50 -12.48
C MET A 21 -16.06 12.28 -11.61
N SER A 22 -17.04 12.96 -12.22
CA SER A 22 -18.05 13.72 -11.48
C SER A 22 -18.90 12.88 -10.52
N VAL A 23 -19.05 11.58 -10.80
CA VAL A 23 -19.78 10.65 -9.91
C VAL A 23 -18.95 10.40 -8.65
N PHE A 24 -17.69 10.01 -8.80
CA PHE A 24 -16.80 9.73 -7.67
C PHE A 24 -16.53 10.97 -6.83
N TYR A 25 -16.39 12.13 -7.45
CA TYR A 25 -16.23 13.40 -6.73
C TYR A 25 -17.43 13.69 -5.82
N LYS A 26 -18.67 13.45 -6.29
CA LYS A 26 -19.89 13.63 -5.48
C LYS A 26 -20.00 12.62 -4.34
N GLU A 27 -19.45 11.41 -4.52
CA GLU A 27 -19.39 10.36 -3.49
C GLU A 27 -18.25 10.55 -2.48
N GLY A 28 -17.49 11.65 -2.62
CA GLY A 28 -16.42 12.04 -1.69
C GLY A 28 -15.11 11.30 -1.91
N TYR A 29 -14.87 10.76 -3.11
CA TYR A 29 -13.54 10.25 -3.48
C TYR A 29 -12.59 11.40 -3.78
N THR A 30 -11.43 11.37 -3.12
CA THR A 30 -10.45 12.47 -3.14
C THR A 30 -9.19 12.14 -3.90
N ASP A 31 -8.98 10.86 -4.22
CA ASP A 31 -7.76 10.37 -4.84
C ASP A 31 -8.07 9.39 -5.99
N ILE A 32 -7.28 9.48 -7.05
CA ILE A 32 -7.41 8.68 -8.27
C ILE A 32 -6.00 8.17 -8.60
N GLU A 33 -5.85 6.87 -8.55
CA GLU A 33 -4.59 6.17 -8.82
C GLU A 33 -4.84 5.02 -9.83
N MET A 34 -3.80 4.27 -10.19
CA MET A 34 -3.89 3.29 -11.29
C MET A 34 -3.28 1.92 -10.96
N GLU A 35 -2.78 1.72 -9.75
CA GLU A 35 -1.91 0.59 -9.41
C GLU A 35 -2.47 -0.27 -8.27
N ALA A 36 -3.15 0.31 -7.29
CA ALA A 36 -3.53 -0.38 -6.05
C ALA A 36 -4.52 -1.54 -6.28
N GLY A 37 -5.38 -1.44 -7.30
CA GLY A 37 -6.42 -2.44 -7.59
C GLY A 37 -5.89 -3.88 -7.68
N PRO A 38 -4.99 -4.19 -8.63
CA PRO A 38 -4.36 -5.51 -8.73
C PRO A 38 -3.67 -5.98 -7.45
N TYR A 39 -2.94 -5.10 -6.74
CA TYR A 39 -2.28 -5.45 -5.47
C TYR A 39 -3.29 -5.85 -4.39
N LEU A 40 -4.38 -5.09 -4.24
CA LEU A 40 -5.45 -5.38 -3.29
C LEU A 40 -6.16 -6.71 -3.62
N SER A 41 -6.41 -6.98 -4.91
CA SER A 41 -6.94 -8.26 -5.37
C SER A 41 -6.01 -9.43 -5.03
N SER A 42 -4.70 -9.28 -5.25
CA SER A 42 -3.71 -10.30 -4.88
C SER A 42 -3.63 -10.52 -3.37
N ILE A 43 -3.67 -9.46 -2.56
CA ILE A 43 -3.71 -9.56 -1.08
C ILE A 43 -4.95 -10.33 -0.62
N TYR A 44 -6.11 -10.03 -1.21
CA TYR A 44 -7.35 -10.75 -0.88
C TYR A 44 -7.22 -12.25 -1.14
N GLU A 45 -6.70 -12.63 -2.31
CA GLU A 45 -6.54 -14.03 -2.73
C GLU A 45 -5.40 -14.75 -1.99
N ALA A 46 -4.36 -14.04 -1.56
CA ALA A 46 -3.30 -14.61 -0.74
C ALA A 46 -3.79 -14.97 0.67
N HIS A 47 -4.76 -14.22 1.20
CA HIS A 47 -5.29 -14.44 2.53
C HIS A 47 -6.52 -15.37 2.56
N ARG A 48 -7.34 -15.35 1.51
CA ARG A 48 -8.58 -16.14 1.43
C ARG A 48 -8.51 -17.12 0.27
N PRO A 49 -8.90 -18.39 0.45
CA PRO A 49 -8.89 -19.42 -0.60
C PRO A 49 -10.07 -19.24 -1.60
N LYS A 50 -10.31 -18.00 -2.06
CA LYS A 50 -11.34 -17.63 -3.02
C LYS A 50 -10.86 -16.44 -3.83
N ARG A 51 -11.20 -16.41 -5.12
CA ARG A 51 -10.98 -15.26 -6.00
C ARG A 51 -11.55 -13.97 -5.38
N HIS A 52 -10.90 -12.84 -5.60
CA HIS A 52 -11.43 -11.54 -5.19
C HIS A 52 -12.84 -11.33 -5.77
N PRO A 53 -13.80 -10.85 -4.98
CA PRO A 53 -15.17 -10.66 -5.45
C PRO A 53 -15.27 -9.45 -6.38
N GLN A 54 -16.36 -9.39 -7.13
CA GLN A 54 -16.68 -8.28 -8.02
C GLN A 54 -17.97 -7.63 -7.54
N ASN A 55 -18.04 -6.30 -7.56
CA ASN A 55 -19.18 -5.50 -7.08
C ASN A 55 -19.55 -5.74 -5.60
N GLU A 56 -18.57 -6.09 -4.77
CA GLU A 56 -18.74 -6.29 -3.33
C GLU A 56 -17.73 -5.45 -2.54
N ILE A 57 -18.13 -5.00 -1.36
CA ILE A 57 -17.22 -4.33 -0.42
C ILE A 57 -16.53 -5.41 0.41
N VAL A 58 -15.20 -5.42 0.37
CA VAL A 58 -14.37 -6.35 1.16
C VAL A 58 -13.53 -5.60 2.17
N THR A 59 -13.26 -6.27 3.28
CA THR A 59 -12.30 -5.79 4.27
C THR A 59 -11.02 -6.64 4.25
N LEU A 60 -9.89 -5.95 4.38
CA LEU A 60 -8.56 -6.55 4.51
C LEU A 60 -8.02 -6.49 5.96
N HIS A 61 -8.83 -6.10 6.95
CA HIS A 61 -8.37 -6.02 8.36
C HIS A 61 -7.92 -7.36 8.96
N ALA A 62 -8.32 -8.50 8.37
CA ALA A 62 -7.99 -9.83 8.87
C ALA A 62 -6.65 -10.38 8.36
N VAL A 63 -5.95 -9.67 7.46
CA VAL A 63 -4.68 -10.14 6.90
C VAL A 63 -3.57 -10.15 7.98
N PRO A 64 -2.68 -11.16 8.02
CA PRO A 64 -1.69 -11.33 9.09
C PRO A 64 -0.43 -10.46 8.90
N PHE A 65 -0.54 -9.36 8.15
CA PHE A 65 0.57 -8.46 7.82
C PHE A 65 0.05 -7.04 7.61
N ASP A 66 0.93 -6.05 7.70
CA ASP A 66 0.57 -4.66 7.47
C ASP A 66 0.28 -4.41 5.99
N VAL A 67 -0.82 -3.71 5.68
CA VAL A 67 -1.19 -3.29 4.33
C VAL A 67 -1.44 -1.78 4.34
N GLY A 68 -0.82 -1.07 3.42
CA GLY A 68 -1.01 0.37 3.27
C GLY A 68 -0.41 0.88 1.96
N PHE A 69 -0.90 2.04 1.52
CA PHE A 69 -0.40 2.76 0.36
C PHE A 69 0.01 4.16 0.78
N LEU A 70 1.07 4.67 0.17
CA LEU A 70 1.48 6.07 0.25
C LEU A 70 1.35 6.65 -1.15
N HIS A 71 0.56 7.70 -1.29
CA HIS A 71 0.32 8.37 -2.56
C HIS A 71 1.06 9.70 -2.62
N TYR A 72 1.77 9.90 -3.72
CA TYR A 72 2.23 11.22 -4.13
C TYR A 72 1.20 11.78 -5.12
N ALA A 73 0.56 12.90 -4.76
CA ALA A 73 -0.35 13.60 -5.65
C ALA A 73 0.47 14.30 -6.75
N SER A 74 0.60 13.64 -7.89
CA SER A 74 1.39 14.12 -9.03
C SER A 74 0.70 15.21 -9.83
N ASP A 75 -0.63 15.24 -9.79
CA ASP A 75 -1.44 16.22 -10.49
C ASP A 75 -2.84 16.32 -9.85
N THR A 76 -3.60 17.35 -10.23
CA THR A 76 -5.02 17.48 -9.93
C THR A 76 -5.83 17.25 -11.20
N PRO A 77 -6.50 16.09 -11.36
CA PRO A 77 -7.34 15.84 -12.52
C PRO A 77 -8.34 16.99 -12.74
N MET A 78 -8.44 17.46 -13.99
CA MET A 78 -9.26 18.60 -14.41
C MET A 78 -8.80 20.00 -13.93
N GLY A 79 -7.62 20.12 -13.34
CA GLY A 79 -6.94 21.40 -13.20
C GLY A 79 -6.68 22.04 -14.57
N ARG A 80 -6.82 23.36 -14.68
CA ARG A 80 -6.48 24.07 -15.93
C ARG A 80 -4.96 24.03 -16.14
N GLY A 81 -4.51 23.33 -17.18
CA GLY A 81 -3.24 23.60 -17.86
C GLY A 81 -2.13 22.55 -17.73
N HIS A 82 -2.24 21.56 -16.85
CA HIS A 82 -1.31 20.42 -16.81
C HIS A 82 -2.12 19.17 -16.42
N ASN A 83 -2.09 18.16 -17.27
CA ASN A 83 -2.47 16.80 -16.93
C ASN A 83 -1.27 15.89 -17.25
N LEU A 84 -1.07 14.79 -16.52
CA LEU A 84 0.00 13.82 -16.80
C LEU A 84 0.08 13.36 -18.27
N GLY A 85 -1.03 13.39 -19.01
CA GLY A 85 -1.08 13.04 -20.43
C GLY A 85 -0.52 14.12 -21.38
N SER A 86 -0.34 15.36 -20.91
CA SER A 86 0.13 16.51 -21.68
C SER A 86 1.59 16.86 -21.42
N SER A 87 2.20 16.30 -20.37
CA SER A 87 3.58 16.57 -19.97
C SER A 87 4.55 15.52 -20.49
N ASN A 88 5.71 15.96 -21.00
CA ASN A 88 6.84 15.08 -21.30
C ASN A 88 7.36 14.39 -20.03
N LEU A 89 8.02 13.25 -20.18
CA LEU A 89 8.70 12.56 -19.09
C LEU A 89 9.64 13.56 -18.37
N SER A 90 9.43 13.76 -17.08
CA SER A 90 10.21 14.71 -16.28
C SER A 90 10.60 14.10 -14.94
N TYR A 91 11.57 14.72 -14.26
CA TYR A 91 11.96 14.34 -12.89
C TYR A 91 10.94 14.80 -11.84
N ALA A 92 9.84 15.44 -12.24
CA ALA A 92 8.78 15.82 -11.31
C ALA A 92 8.21 14.58 -10.63
N GLY A 93 8.17 14.60 -9.30
CA GLY A 93 7.70 13.46 -8.50
C GLY A 93 8.77 12.45 -8.10
N VAL A 94 10.02 12.57 -8.58
CA VAL A 94 11.11 11.67 -8.19
C VAL A 94 11.42 11.78 -6.69
N ASP A 95 11.65 13.00 -6.18
CA ASP A 95 11.94 13.24 -4.76
C ASP A 95 10.85 12.70 -3.83
N PRO A 96 9.55 13.01 -4.01
CA PRO A 96 8.50 12.49 -3.14
C PRO A 96 8.29 10.97 -3.28
N THR A 97 8.50 10.40 -4.47
CA THR A 97 8.46 8.94 -4.67
C THR A 97 9.61 8.26 -3.92
N TYR A 98 10.81 8.84 -3.98
CA TYR A 98 11.98 8.31 -3.28
C TYR A 98 11.83 8.45 -1.76
N ALA A 99 11.32 9.59 -1.29
CA ALA A 99 11.00 9.79 0.13
C ALA A 99 9.98 8.76 0.63
N THR A 100 8.95 8.47 -0.17
CA THR A 100 7.95 7.43 0.11
C THR A 100 8.60 6.04 0.23
N ALA A 101 9.44 5.67 -0.75
CA ALA A 101 10.15 4.40 -0.74
C ALA A 101 11.08 4.26 0.48
N ILE A 102 11.84 5.32 0.81
CA ILE A 102 12.69 5.33 2.01
C ILE A 102 11.86 5.13 3.28
N ALA A 103 10.73 5.84 3.43
CA ALA A 103 9.87 5.72 4.61
C ALA A 103 9.36 4.29 4.80
N ILE A 104 8.89 3.65 3.72
CA ILE A 104 8.43 2.25 3.75
C ILE A 104 9.59 1.30 4.12
N LEU A 105 10.73 1.44 3.45
CA LEU A 105 11.89 0.56 3.68
C LEU A 105 12.42 0.71 5.10
N ARG A 106 12.53 1.94 5.62
CA ARG A 106 12.97 2.17 7.00
C ARG A 106 12.07 1.45 7.99
N ARG A 107 10.75 1.60 7.85
CA ARG A 107 9.77 0.91 8.72
C ARG A 107 9.94 -0.62 8.67
N ILE A 108 10.06 -1.19 7.47
CA ILE A 108 10.25 -2.64 7.30
C ILE A 108 11.54 -3.09 8.00
N LEU A 109 12.65 -2.39 7.76
CA LEU A 109 13.95 -2.76 8.33
C LEU A 109 13.98 -2.62 9.85
N GLU A 110 13.34 -1.58 10.41
CA GLU A 110 13.20 -1.38 11.85
C GLU A 110 12.40 -2.54 12.48
N GLN A 111 11.25 -2.90 11.91
CA GLN A 111 10.45 -4.04 12.39
C GLN A 111 11.19 -5.38 12.28
N GLU A 112 11.91 -5.62 11.19
CA GLU A 112 12.68 -6.85 11.01
C GLU A 112 13.86 -6.92 11.98
N ALA A 113 14.55 -5.80 12.23
CA ALA A 113 15.62 -5.73 13.22
C ALA A 113 15.10 -6.07 14.63
N ASP A 114 13.94 -5.52 15.01
CA ASP A 114 13.31 -5.82 16.30
C ASP A 114 12.85 -7.27 16.38
N ARG A 115 12.29 -7.84 15.32
CA ARG A 115 11.92 -9.26 15.26
C ARG A 115 13.13 -10.19 15.45
N ILE A 116 14.28 -9.84 14.87
CA ILE A 116 15.53 -10.61 15.02
C ILE A 116 16.06 -10.49 16.46
N ARG A 117 16.02 -9.30 17.06
CA ARG A 117 16.46 -9.07 18.45
C ARG A 117 15.62 -9.81 19.48
N HIS A 118 14.30 -9.86 19.27
CA HIS A 118 13.34 -10.50 20.19
C HIS A 118 13.11 -11.98 19.89
N LYS A 119 13.77 -12.56 18.87
CA LYS A 119 13.73 -14.01 18.67
C LYS A 119 14.41 -14.69 19.87
N PRO A 120 13.68 -15.47 20.69
CA PRO A 120 14.32 -16.21 21.77
C PRO A 120 15.41 -17.09 21.16
N LYS A 121 16.62 -17.06 21.76
CA LYS A 121 17.69 -17.98 21.38
C LYS A 121 17.09 -19.38 21.39
N ARG A 122 17.07 -20.06 20.23
CA ARG A 122 16.64 -21.45 20.15
C ARG A 122 17.42 -22.20 21.23
N HIS A 123 16.72 -22.78 22.21
CA HIS A 123 17.30 -23.78 23.07
C HIS A 123 17.73 -24.93 22.15
N ILE A 124 19.02 -24.96 21.81
CA ILE A 124 19.62 -26.15 21.24
C ILE A 124 19.59 -27.12 22.40
N ILE A 125 18.60 -28.02 22.39
CA ILE A 125 18.62 -29.19 23.26
C ILE A 125 19.81 -30.01 22.77
N ALA A 126 21.00 -29.72 23.33
CA ALA A 126 22.10 -30.64 23.25
C ALA A 126 21.57 -31.92 23.89
N GLY A 127 21.50 -32.99 23.09
CA GLY A 127 21.14 -34.31 23.57
C GLY A 127 22.20 -34.80 24.54
N ASN A 128 22.10 -34.37 25.80
CA ASN A 128 22.59 -35.00 27.02
C ASN A 128 22.06 -34.17 28.20
N GLY A 129 21.05 -34.73 28.88
CA GLY A 129 20.26 -34.05 29.90
C GLY A 129 21.04 -33.67 31.15
N VAL A 130 21.50 -32.42 31.21
CA VAL A 130 21.77 -31.71 32.46
C VAL A 130 21.34 -30.26 32.26
N GLU A 131 20.20 -29.87 32.84
CA GLU A 131 19.84 -28.46 33.00
C GLU A 131 20.85 -27.81 33.95
N GLN A 132 21.61 -26.83 33.45
CA GLN A 132 22.32 -25.89 34.30
C GLN A 132 21.56 -24.57 34.30
N HIS A 133 20.84 -24.34 35.40
CA HIS A 133 20.42 -23.02 35.82
C HIS A 133 21.65 -22.17 36.14
N LEU A 134 21.77 -20.99 35.52
CA LEU A 134 22.57 -19.88 36.03
C LEU A 134 21.85 -18.56 35.70
N GLU A 135 21.99 -17.64 36.65
CA GLU A 135 21.29 -16.36 36.89
C GLU A 135 21.11 -15.42 35.68
#